data_AF-A0A927W215-F1
#
_entry.id   AF-A0A927W215-F1
#
_cell.length_a   1.000
_cell.length_b   1.000
_cell.length_c   1.000
_cell.angle_alpha   90.00
_cell.angle_beta   90.00
_cell.angle_gamma   90.00
#
_symmetry.space_group_name_H-M   'P 1'
#
loop_
_entity.id
_entity.type
_entity.pdbx_description
1 polymer ?
#
loop_
_entity_poly.entity_id
_entity_poly.type
_entity_poly.pdbx_seq_one_letter_code
_entity_poly.pdbx_strand_id
1 'polypeptide(L)'
;MNGEHRSMVNLREEIKAFVKENGFAESISTYDLLELQMKKMSVSKKLDINDVNQVHSFLNSFSVRSFCEKQQPFMDPVPPAVIHEICDYFKDSSNSLDAYTPITAYRSSNSKGDSHLYSILAKRHDGTYSCWTRFNTSLHSMNNGHYGLSKEEAISVIKEKFFDVTDCPEDPERYGMENSRVIINEDKEPEKVVNLAAIRARRGGR
;
A
#
# COMPACT_ATOMS: atom_id res chain seq x y z
N MET A 1 15.08 -18.40 -53.32
CA MET A 1 14.49 -17.22 -52.65
C MET A 1 14.32 -17.58 -51.19
N ASN A 2 15.27 -17.21 -50.35
CA ASN A 2 15.19 -17.46 -48.92
C ASN A 2 14.33 -16.34 -48.33
N GLY A 3 13.06 -16.64 -48.07
CA GLY A 3 12.22 -15.78 -47.26
C GLY A 3 12.73 -15.84 -45.83
N GLU A 4 13.53 -14.85 -45.43
CA GLU A 4 13.86 -14.64 -44.03
C GLU A 4 12.53 -14.51 -43.27
N HIS A 5 12.23 -15.50 -42.44
CA HIS A 5 11.25 -15.36 -41.37
C HIS A 5 11.79 -14.26 -40.46
N ARG A 6 11.38 -13.02 -40.72
CA ARG A 6 11.60 -11.89 -39.82
C ARG A 6 10.92 -12.29 -38.51
N SER A 7 11.70 -12.61 -37.48
CA SER A 7 11.11 -12.95 -36.19
C SER A 7 10.31 -11.74 -35.74
N MET A 8 9.04 -11.97 -35.47
CA MET A 8 8.14 -10.90 -35.06
C MET A 8 8.60 -10.45 -33.66
N VAL A 9 8.87 -9.15 -33.51
CA VAL A 9 9.28 -8.59 -32.21
C VAL A 9 8.19 -8.89 -31.19
N ASN A 10 8.57 -9.53 -30.08
CA ASN A 10 7.64 -9.72 -28.97
C ASN A 10 7.60 -8.45 -28.13
N LEU A 11 6.70 -7.54 -28.54
CA LEU A 11 6.58 -6.22 -27.94
C LEU A 11 6.42 -6.26 -26.41
N ARG A 12 5.70 -7.25 -25.87
CA ARG A 12 5.48 -7.38 -24.43
C ARG A 12 6.79 -7.67 -23.69
N GLU A 13 7.62 -8.54 -24.23
CA GLU A 13 8.92 -8.88 -23.63
C GLU A 13 9.91 -7.72 -23.72
N GLU A 14 9.91 -6.96 -24.82
CA GLU A 14 10.73 -5.75 -24.94
C GLU A 14 10.34 -4.68 -23.89
N ILE A 15 9.04 -4.49 -23.66
CA ILE A 15 8.55 -3.55 -22.64
C ILE A 15 8.96 -4.03 -21.23
N LYS A 16 8.80 -5.32 -20.93
CA LYS A 16 9.21 -5.90 -19.64
C LYS A 16 10.72 -5.74 -19.41
N ALA A 17 11.54 -6.03 -20.44
CA ALA A 17 12.99 -5.86 -20.37
C ALA A 17 13.35 -4.40 -20.09
N PHE A 18 12.77 -3.44 -20.83
CA PHE A 18 12.98 -2.01 -20.61
C PHE A 18 12.62 -1.58 -19.18
N VAL A 19 11.45 -1.97 -18.67
CA VAL A 19 11.01 -1.63 -17.30
C VAL A 19 12.00 -2.16 -16.27
N LYS A 20 12.41 -3.42 -16.41
CA LYS A 20 13.35 -4.08 -15.49
C LYS A 20 14.75 -3.47 -15.54
N GLU A 21 15.30 -3.24 -16.73
CA GLU A 21 16.65 -2.70 -16.93
C GLU A 21 16.80 -1.27 -16.40
N ASN A 22 15.73 -0.49 -16.43
CA ASN A 22 15.71 0.88 -15.91
C ASN A 22 15.27 0.96 -14.43
N GLY A 23 15.00 -0.18 -13.79
CA GLY A 23 14.60 -0.24 -12.38
C GLY A 23 13.23 0.37 -12.09
N PHE A 24 12.35 0.46 -13.09
CA PHE A 24 10.98 0.91 -12.90
C PHE A 24 10.14 -0.18 -12.23
N ALA A 25 9.17 0.24 -11.41
CA ALA A 25 8.16 -0.68 -10.89
C ALA A 25 7.42 -1.44 -12.00
N GLU A 26 7.32 -2.75 -11.79
CA GLU A 26 6.64 -3.68 -12.68
C GLU A 26 5.14 -3.56 -12.48
N SER A 27 4.39 -3.32 -13.56
CA SER A 27 2.96 -3.11 -13.50
C SER A 27 2.25 -3.55 -14.77
N ILE A 28 1.22 -4.40 -14.63
CA ILE A 28 0.41 -4.86 -15.78
C ILE A 28 -0.18 -3.68 -16.52
N SER A 29 -0.78 -2.74 -15.80
CA SER A 29 -1.38 -1.54 -16.38
C SER A 29 -0.36 -0.69 -17.12
N THR A 30 0.88 -0.58 -16.61
CA THR A 30 1.98 0.11 -17.32
C THR A 30 2.34 -0.60 -18.61
N TYR A 31 2.47 -1.93 -18.59
CA TYR A 31 2.77 -2.72 -19.79
C TYR A 31 1.67 -2.57 -20.85
N ASP A 32 0.41 -2.71 -20.46
CA ASP A 32 -0.74 -2.62 -21.36
C ASP A 32 -0.88 -1.23 -22.00
N LEU A 33 -0.65 -0.15 -21.22
CA LEU A 33 -0.72 1.22 -21.72
C LEU A 33 0.38 1.51 -22.74
N LEU A 34 1.62 1.09 -22.47
CA LEU A 34 2.73 1.26 -23.40
C LEU A 34 2.50 0.46 -24.68
N GLU A 35 2.07 -0.80 -24.55
CA GLU A 35 1.78 -1.68 -25.68
C GLU A 35 0.65 -1.10 -26.56
N LEU A 36 -0.44 -0.64 -25.93
CA LEU A 36 -1.56 0.00 -26.62
C LEU A 36 -1.11 1.27 -27.36
N GLN A 37 -0.27 2.10 -26.73
CA GLN A 37 0.22 3.32 -27.34
C GLN A 37 1.11 3.03 -28.56
N MET A 38 2.00 2.05 -28.46
CA MET A 38 2.86 1.63 -29.58
C MET A 38 2.04 1.05 -30.73
N LYS A 39 1.03 0.22 -30.45
CA LYS A 39 0.09 -0.28 -31.46
C LYS A 39 -0.67 0.85 -32.16
N LYS A 40 -1.17 1.85 -31.41
CA LYS A 40 -1.82 3.05 -31.99
C LYS A 40 -0.88 3.83 -32.90
N MET A 41 0.37 4.03 -32.46
CA MET A 41 1.39 4.73 -33.26
C MET A 41 1.74 3.95 -34.53
N SER A 42 1.76 2.62 -34.46
CA SER A 42 2.00 1.75 -35.61
C SER A 42 0.90 1.83 -36.66
N VAL A 43 -0.38 1.79 -36.24
CA VAL A 43 -1.52 2.01 -37.15
C VAL A 43 -1.41 3.37 -37.85
N SER A 44 -0.96 4.40 -37.14
CA SER A 44 -0.73 5.74 -37.72
C SER A 44 0.58 5.87 -38.52
N LYS A 45 1.34 4.77 -38.72
CA LYS A 45 2.64 4.73 -39.41
C LYS A 45 3.72 5.63 -38.81
N LYS A 46 3.61 5.96 -37.52
CA LYS A 46 4.61 6.77 -36.77
C LYS A 46 5.68 5.92 -36.09
N LEU A 47 5.50 4.61 -36.04
CA LEU A 47 6.38 3.64 -35.40
C LEU A 47 6.25 2.29 -36.10
N ASP A 48 7.34 1.66 -36.53
CA ASP A 48 7.32 0.24 -36.92
C ASP A 48 7.59 -0.64 -35.70
N ILE A 49 6.56 -1.32 -35.21
CA ILE A 49 6.67 -2.21 -34.04
C ILE A 49 7.43 -3.51 -34.33
N ASN A 50 7.70 -3.82 -35.60
CA ASN A 50 8.53 -4.96 -35.99
C ASN A 50 10.02 -4.57 -36.13
N ASP A 51 10.35 -3.29 -35.97
CA ASP A 51 11.72 -2.79 -35.94
C ASP A 51 12.16 -2.55 -34.49
N VAL A 52 13.01 -3.45 -33.98
CA VAL A 52 13.50 -3.40 -32.60
C VAL A 52 14.17 -2.06 -32.24
N ASN A 53 14.88 -1.43 -33.18
CA ASN A 53 15.56 -0.18 -32.92
C ASN A 53 14.56 0.97 -32.72
N GLN A 54 13.46 0.97 -33.48
CA GLN A 54 12.39 1.95 -33.31
C GLN A 54 11.62 1.73 -32.01
N VAL A 55 11.32 0.49 -31.66
CA VAL A 55 10.72 0.10 -30.38
C VAL A 55 11.58 0.61 -29.22
N HIS A 56 12.89 0.32 -29.23
CA HIS A 56 13.83 0.74 -28.19
C HIS A 56 13.98 2.26 -28.11
N SER A 57 14.03 2.94 -29.25
CA SER A 57 14.09 4.42 -29.31
C SER A 57 12.83 5.05 -28.69
N PHE A 58 11.65 4.51 -28.99
CA PHE A 58 10.40 4.95 -28.38
C PHE A 58 10.38 4.73 -26.86
N LEU A 59 10.75 3.53 -26.39
CA LEU A 59 10.77 3.20 -24.97
C LEU A 59 11.74 4.09 -24.19
N ASN A 60 12.91 4.39 -24.78
CA ASN A 60 13.90 5.28 -24.17
C ASN A 60 13.60 6.78 -24.33
N SER A 61 12.48 7.15 -24.96
CA SER A 61 12.09 8.55 -25.08
C SER A 61 11.82 9.18 -23.70
N PHE A 62 12.10 10.47 -23.57
CA PHE A 62 11.85 11.24 -22.34
C PHE A 62 10.40 11.11 -21.85
N SER A 63 9.43 11.14 -22.77
CA SER A 63 8.01 11.03 -22.43
C SER A 63 7.66 9.68 -21.80
N VAL A 64 8.21 8.57 -22.31
CA VAL A 64 7.94 7.24 -21.76
C VAL A 64 8.62 7.07 -20.41
N ARG A 65 9.89 7.50 -20.28
CA ARG A 65 10.59 7.48 -18.99
C ARG A 65 9.87 8.31 -17.93
N SER A 66 9.49 9.55 -18.24
CA SER A 66 8.74 10.40 -17.32
C SER A 66 7.38 9.82 -16.96
N PHE A 67 6.72 9.11 -17.88
CA PHE A 67 5.51 8.36 -17.58
C PHE A 67 5.77 7.25 -16.56
N CYS A 68 6.76 6.38 -16.80
CA CYS A 68 7.13 5.29 -15.88
C CYS A 68 7.56 5.80 -14.49
N GLU A 69 8.31 6.90 -14.43
CA GLU A 69 8.72 7.55 -13.17
C GLU A 69 7.51 8.04 -12.36
N LYS A 70 6.47 8.55 -13.04
CA LYS A 70 5.23 9.00 -12.37
C LYS A 70 4.38 7.84 -11.86
N GLN A 71 4.49 6.65 -12.47
CA GLN A 71 3.82 5.44 -12.02
C GLN A 71 4.56 4.72 -10.89
N GLN A 72 5.71 5.21 -10.43
CA GLN A 72 6.41 4.58 -9.32
C GLN A 72 5.54 4.58 -8.05
N PRO A 73 5.35 3.42 -7.40
CA PRO A 73 4.57 3.33 -6.18
C PRO A 73 5.24 4.12 -5.07
N PHE A 74 4.40 4.72 -4.24
CA PHE A 74 4.82 5.53 -3.12
C PHE A 74 5.00 4.66 -1.88
N MET A 75 6.26 4.31 -1.62
CA MET A 75 6.64 3.31 -0.62
C MET A 75 7.22 3.91 0.67
N ASP A 76 7.24 5.24 0.78
CA ASP A 76 7.78 5.91 1.98
C ASP A 76 6.98 5.50 3.23
N PRO A 77 7.64 5.34 4.39
CA PRO A 77 6.94 5.08 5.64
C PRO A 77 5.95 6.20 5.99
N VAL A 78 5.02 5.90 6.90
CA VAL A 78 4.12 6.93 7.44
C VAL A 78 4.96 8.05 8.10
N PRO A 79 4.75 9.34 7.74
CA PRO A 79 5.54 10.43 8.30
C PRO A 79 5.31 10.63 9.81
N PRO A 80 6.33 11.03 10.59
CA PRO A 80 6.16 11.28 12.03
C PRO A 80 5.07 12.29 12.39
N ALA A 81 4.89 13.35 11.58
CA ALA A 81 3.83 14.34 11.78
C ALA A 81 2.43 13.70 11.79
N VAL A 82 2.20 12.72 10.91
CA VAL A 82 0.93 12.01 10.82
C VAL A 82 0.70 11.14 12.06
N ILE A 83 1.76 10.57 12.63
CA ILE A 83 1.67 9.80 13.88
C ILE A 83 1.19 10.71 15.02
N HIS A 84 1.70 11.94 15.08
CA HIS A 84 1.23 12.94 16.05
C HIS A 84 -0.26 13.26 15.84
N GLU A 85 -0.67 13.54 14.59
CA GLU A 85 -2.08 13.80 14.27
C GLU A 85 -3.01 12.64 14.65
N ILE A 86 -2.59 11.40 14.41
CA ILE A 86 -3.34 10.20 14.81
C ILE A 86 -3.46 10.13 16.34
N CYS A 87 -2.36 10.34 17.06
CA CYS A 87 -2.36 10.30 18.51
C CYS A 87 -3.27 11.39 19.11
N ASP A 88 -3.27 12.58 18.53
CA ASP A 88 -4.11 13.69 18.98
C ASP A 88 -5.59 13.43 18.68
N TYR A 89 -5.90 12.87 17.50
CA TYR A 89 -7.27 12.47 17.13
C TYR A 89 -7.87 11.46 18.11
N PHE A 90 -7.07 10.48 18.58
CA PHE A 90 -7.52 9.48 19.55
C PHE A 90 -7.70 10.04 20.97
N LYS A 91 -7.01 11.13 21.33
CA LYS A 91 -7.11 11.79 22.63
C LYS A 91 -8.22 12.83 22.70
N ASP A 92 -8.68 13.31 21.55
CA ASP A 92 -9.81 14.24 21.49
C ASP A 92 -11.10 13.51 21.90
N SER A 93 -11.60 13.88 23.07
CA SER A 93 -12.80 13.27 23.67
C SER A 93 -14.06 13.46 22.83
N SER A 94 -14.08 14.44 21.90
CA SER A 94 -15.18 14.60 20.96
C SER A 94 -15.30 13.44 19.96
N ASN A 95 -14.21 12.68 19.75
CA ASN A 95 -14.17 11.55 18.80
C ASN A 95 -14.61 10.21 19.42
N SER A 96 -14.82 10.13 20.74
CA SER A 96 -15.25 8.90 21.44
C SER A 96 -14.29 7.70 21.26
N LEU A 97 -12.98 7.96 21.25
CA LEU A 97 -11.94 6.93 21.05
C LEU A 97 -11.08 6.65 22.28
N ASP A 98 -11.45 7.20 23.43
CA ASP A 98 -10.68 7.11 24.69
C ASP A 98 -10.37 5.67 25.11
N ALA A 99 -11.21 4.71 24.70
CA ALA A 99 -11.04 3.29 24.99
C ALA A 99 -10.01 2.57 24.11
N TYR A 100 -9.39 3.26 23.16
CA TYR A 100 -8.48 2.68 22.16
C TYR A 100 -7.09 3.29 22.26
N THR A 101 -6.09 2.45 22.02
CA THR A 101 -4.68 2.85 21.90
C THR A 101 -4.22 2.52 20.48
N PRO A 102 -3.83 3.52 19.65
CA PRO A 102 -3.34 3.26 18.31
C PRO A 102 -2.00 2.51 18.39
N ILE A 103 -1.88 1.38 17.71
CA ILE A 103 -0.72 0.47 17.78
C ILE A 103 0.16 0.62 16.55
N THR A 104 -0.43 0.64 15.36
CA THR A 104 0.31 0.67 14.10
C THR A 104 -0.45 1.48 13.07
N ALA A 105 0.29 2.23 12.25
CA ALA A 105 -0.24 2.89 11.08
C ALA A 105 0.41 2.35 9.80
N TYR A 106 -0.37 2.40 8.73
CA TYR A 106 0.00 2.02 7.37
C TYR A 106 -0.49 3.11 6.43
N ARG A 107 0.08 3.20 5.23
CA ARG A 107 -0.61 3.91 4.14
C ARG A 107 -1.84 3.11 3.71
N SER A 108 -2.88 3.80 3.25
CA SER A 108 -4.05 3.14 2.65
C SER A 108 -3.80 2.66 1.21
N SER A 109 -2.81 3.23 0.53
CA SER A 109 -2.38 2.81 -0.81
C SER A 109 -0.93 3.21 -1.06
N ASN A 110 -0.32 2.65 -2.10
CA ASN A 110 0.97 3.12 -2.62
C ASN A 110 0.80 4.13 -3.78
N SER A 111 -0.36 4.78 -3.90
CA SER A 111 -0.56 5.89 -4.83
C SER A 111 -0.07 7.21 -4.23
N LYS A 112 0.69 8.01 -4.99
CA LYS A 112 1.06 9.38 -4.56
C LYS A 112 -0.16 10.28 -4.36
N GLY A 113 -1.24 10.06 -5.12
CA GLY A 113 -2.49 10.83 -5.00
C GLY A 113 -3.20 10.64 -3.66
N ASP A 114 -3.03 9.46 -3.06
CA ASP A 114 -3.62 9.10 -1.77
C ASP A 114 -2.62 9.22 -0.61
N SER A 115 -1.52 9.94 -0.81
CA SER A 115 -0.46 10.11 0.19
C SER A 115 -0.93 10.71 1.53
N HIS A 116 -2.15 11.24 1.57
CA HIS A 116 -2.83 11.81 2.74
C HIS A 116 -3.77 10.83 3.47
N LEU A 117 -3.90 9.58 2.99
CA LEU A 117 -4.77 8.53 3.51
C LEU A 117 -3.98 7.42 4.21
N TYR A 118 -4.43 7.06 5.41
CA TYR A 118 -3.76 6.09 6.27
C TYR A 118 -4.74 5.07 6.85
N SER A 119 -4.25 3.86 7.06
CA SER A 119 -4.94 2.80 7.79
C SER A 119 -4.34 2.66 9.18
N ILE A 120 -5.19 2.52 10.19
CA ILE A 120 -4.78 2.49 11.61
C ILE A 120 -5.27 1.21 12.24
N LEU A 121 -4.38 0.52 12.95
CA LEU A 121 -4.71 -0.56 13.87
C LEU A 121 -4.63 -0.02 15.30
N ALA A 122 -5.66 -0.24 16.10
CA ALA A 122 -5.68 0.09 17.52
C ALA A 122 -6.13 -1.10 18.37
N LYS A 123 -5.67 -1.12 19.61
CA LYS A 123 -6.09 -2.07 20.64
C LYS A 123 -7.06 -1.37 21.57
N ARG A 124 -8.17 -2.02 21.87
CA ARG A 124 -9.14 -1.58 22.87
C ARG A 124 -8.73 -2.08 24.26
N HIS A 125 -9.14 -1.38 25.31
CA HIS A 125 -8.82 -1.77 26.70
C HIS A 125 -9.30 -3.17 27.10
N ASP A 126 -10.32 -3.71 26.43
CA ASP A 126 -10.81 -5.08 26.65
C ASP A 126 -9.94 -6.16 25.97
N GLY A 127 -8.87 -5.76 25.27
CA GLY A 127 -7.95 -6.63 24.56
C GLY A 127 -8.34 -6.92 23.11
N THR A 128 -9.52 -6.49 22.65
CA THR A 128 -9.91 -6.60 21.25
C THR A 128 -9.22 -5.54 20.38
N TYR A 129 -9.24 -5.74 19.07
CA TYR A 129 -8.65 -4.81 18.11
C TYR A 129 -9.72 -4.13 17.26
N SER A 130 -9.37 -2.95 16.81
CA SER A 130 -10.12 -2.17 15.84
C SER A 130 -9.18 -1.67 14.76
N CYS A 131 -9.71 -1.53 13.55
CA CYS A 131 -8.99 -0.83 12.50
C CYS A 131 -9.87 0.18 11.80
N TRP A 132 -9.24 1.22 11.26
CA TRP A 132 -9.87 2.19 10.38
C TRP A 132 -9.05 2.23 9.11
N THR A 133 -9.70 2.03 7.97
CA THR A 133 -9.01 1.93 6.67
C THR A 133 -8.86 3.28 5.97
N ARG A 134 -9.35 4.35 6.59
CA ARG A 134 -9.28 5.71 6.03
C ARG A 134 -9.24 6.79 7.11
N PHE A 135 -8.04 7.05 7.62
CA PHE A 135 -7.69 8.30 8.29
C PHE A 135 -7.21 9.30 7.25
N ASN A 136 -7.92 10.42 7.12
CA ASN A 136 -7.65 11.48 6.17
C ASN A 136 -7.03 12.67 6.89
N THR A 137 -5.73 12.88 6.71
CA THR A 137 -4.99 14.01 7.30
C THR A 137 -5.47 15.36 6.77
N SER A 138 -5.81 15.46 5.49
CA SER A 138 -6.31 16.70 4.87
C SER A 138 -7.65 17.16 5.44
N LEU A 139 -8.52 16.22 5.83
CA LEU A 139 -9.83 16.52 6.41
C LEU A 139 -9.89 16.31 7.93
N HIS A 140 -8.78 15.88 8.52
CA HIS A 140 -8.68 15.47 9.92
C HIS A 140 -9.88 14.59 10.36
N SER A 141 -10.11 13.48 9.65
CA SER A 141 -11.27 12.61 9.89
C SER A 141 -10.92 11.14 9.75
N MET A 142 -11.59 10.30 10.55
CA MET A 142 -11.41 8.86 10.54
C MET A 142 -12.69 8.13 10.11
N ASN A 143 -12.58 7.26 9.10
CA ASN A 143 -13.71 6.59 8.47
C ASN A 143 -13.44 5.08 8.28
N ASN A 144 -14.50 4.34 7.95
CA ASN A 144 -14.46 2.89 7.69
C ASN A 144 -13.85 2.10 8.86
N GLY A 145 -14.41 2.32 10.05
CA GLY A 145 -14.01 1.62 11.26
C GLY A 145 -14.60 0.22 11.35
N HIS A 146 -13.77 -0.74 11.74
CA HIS A 146 -14.14 -2.12 12.05
C HIS A 146 -13.72 -2.42 13.49
N TYR A 147 -14.60 -3.05 14.26
CA TYR A 147 -14.48 -3.12 15.73
C TYR A 147 -14.63 -4.54 16.27
N GLY A 148 -14.03 -4.80 17.43
CA GLY A 148 -14.19 -6.06 18.16
C GLY A 148 -13.53 -7.26 17.47
N LEU A 149 -12.44 -7.01 16.72
CA LEU A 149 -11.73 -8.02 15.96
C LEU A 149 -10.58 -8.64 16.77
N SER A 150 -10.12 -9.81 16.34
CA SER A 150 -8.74 -10.24 16.63
C SER A 150 -7.74 -9.36 15.88
N LYS A 151 -6.46 -9.42 16.29
CA LYS A 151 -5.39 -8.67 15.63
C LYS A 151 -5.22 -9.09 14.18
N GLU A 152 -5.28 -10.39 13.92
CA GLU A 152 -5.10 -10.99 12.61
C GLU A 152 -6.24 -10.60 11.67
N GLU A 153 -7.49 -10.59 12.15
CA GLU A 153 -8.64 -10.12 11.38
C GLU A 153 -8.52 -8.63 11.04
N ALA A 154 -8.12 -7.79 12.01
CA ALA A 154 -7.93 -6.36 11.76
C ALA A 154 -6.83 -6.10 10.71
N ILE A 155 -5.71 -6.81 10.78
CA ILE A 155 -4.65 -6.74 9.77
C ILE A 155 -5.16 -7.23 8.41
N SER A 156 -5.94 -8.30 8.37
CA SER A 156 -6.53 -8.82 7.13
C SER A 156 -7.44 -7.79 6.46
N VAL A 157 -8.26 -7.07 7.24
CA VAL A 157 -9.11 -5.99 6.71
C VAL A 157 -8.26 -4.87 6.12
N ILE A 158 -7.20 -4.44 6.81
CA ILE A 158 -6.30 -3.41 6.29
C ILE A 158 -5.65 -3.87 4.98
N LYS A 159 -5.18 -5.12 4.92
CA LYS A 159 -4.57 -5.71 3.72
C LYS A 159 -5.53 -5.79 2.55
N GLU A 160 -6.78 -6.20 2.80
CA GLU A 160 -7.83 -6.28 1.77
C GLU A 160 -8.20 -4.89 1.23
N LYS A 161 -8.14 -3.85 2.06
CA LYS A 161 -8.47 -2.48 1.66
C LYS A 161 -7.27 -1.67 1.16
N PHE A 162 -6.06 -2.22 1.20
CA PHE A 162 -4.89 -1.57 0.66
C PHE A 162 -4.95 -1.54 -0.87
N PHE A 163 -4.80 -0.36 -1.45
CA PHE A 163 -4.79 -0.21 -2.91
C PHE A 163 -3.35 -0.20 -3.44
N ASP A 164 -2.99 -1.22 -4.22
CA ASP A 164 -1.68 -1.32 -4.88
C ASP A 164 -1.81 -0.90 -6.35
N VAL A 165 -1.16 0.20 -6.75
CA VAL A 165 -1.20 0.72 -8.12
C VAL A 165 -0.40 -0.11 -9.11
N THR A 166 0.47 -1.00 -8.63
CA THR A 166 1.34 -1.80 -9.50
C THR A 166 0.60 -2.98 -10.09
N ASP A 167 -0.41 -3.52 -9.41
CA ASP A 167 -1.15 -4.72 -9.84
C ASP A 167 -0.20 -5.86 -10.27
N CYS A 168 0.97 -6.04 -9.62
CA CYS A 168 1.97 -7.04 -9.98
C CYS A 168 1.62 -8.42 -9.37
N PRO A 169 1.12 -9.40 -10.15
CA PRO A 169 0.72 -10.70 -9.61
C PRO A 169 1.90 -11.61 -9.29
N GLU A 170 3.07 -11.36 -9.90
CA GLU A 170 4.25 -12.17 -9.70
C GLU A 170 4.93 -11.91 -8.35
N ASP A 171 4.73 -10.71 -7.78
CA ASP A 171 5.31 -10.32 -6.48
C ASP A 171 4.40 -9.31 -5.75
N PRO A 172 3.28 -9.78 -5.17
CA PRO A 172 2.30 -8.91 -4.51
C PRO A 172 2.81 -8.29 -3.19
N GLU A 173 3.96 -8.76 -2.68
CA GLU A 173 4.51 -8.28 -1.41
C GLU A 173 5.51 -7.13 -1.61
N ARG A 174 6.16 -7.05 -2.78
CA ARG A 174 7.16 -6.04 -3.10
C ARG A 174 6.69 -4.61 -2.90
N TYR A 175 5.44 -4.30 -3.25
CA TYR A 175 4.84 -2.97 -3.13
C TYR A 175 3.68 -2.91 -2.13
N GLY A 176 3.56 -3.94 -1.30
CA GLY A 176 2.48 -4.08 -0.33
C GLY A 176 2.60 -3.14 0.87
N MET A 177 1.53 -3.10 1.67
CA MET A 177 1.36 -2.18 2.79
C MET A 177 2.46 -2.25 3.86
N GLU A 178 3.12 -3.40 4.03
CA GLU A 178 4.12 -3.63 5.09
C GLU A 178 5.32 -2.70 4.96
N ASN A 179 5.67 -2.28 3.73
CA ASN A 179 6.74 -1.33 3.49
C ASN A 179 6.46 0.07 4.09
N SER A 180 5.18 0.40 4.28
CA SER A 180 4.76 1.68 4.87
C SER A 180 4.53 1.60 6.38
N ARG A 181 4.65 0.41 6.97
CA ARG A 181 4.25 0.14 8.36
C ARG A 181 5.07 0.95 9.35
N VAL A 182 4.39 1.59 10.30
CA VAL A 182 5.02 2.26 11.44
C VAL A 182 4.33 1.88 12.74
N ILE A 183 5.12 1.46 13.73
CA ILE A 183 4.65 1.16 15.08
C ILE A 183 4.51 2.49 15.83
N ILE A 184 3.31 2.76 16.33
CA ILE A 184 2.99 3.96 17.13
C ILE A 184 3.20 3.65 18.61
N ASN A 185 2.59 2.56 19.09
CA ASN A 185 2.74 2.06 20.45
C ASN A 185 3.06 0.57 20.43
N GLU A 186 3.82 0.12 21.42
CA GLU A 186 4.07 -1.30 21.62
C GLU A 186 2.75 -2.02 21.96
N ASP A 187 2.52 -3.15 21.31
CA ASP A 187 1.40 -4.01 21.63
C ASP A 187 1.70 -4.80 22.91
N LYS A 188 1.40 -4.19 24.05
CA LYS A 188 1.51 -4.82 25.36
C LYS A 188 0.21 -5.53 25.68
N GLU A 189 0.32 -6.74 26.22
CA GLU A 189 -0.83 -7.39 26.84
C GLU A 189 -1.35 -6.53 28.00
N PRO A 190 -2.68 -6.37 28.13
CA PRO A 190 -3.22 -5.63 29.26
C PRO A 190 -2.72 -6.26 30.55
N GLU A 191 -2.13 -5.45 31.44
CA GLU A 191 -1.74 -5.92 32.77
C GLU A 191 -2.98 -6.53 33.43
N LYS A 192 -2.93 -7.83 33.75
CA LYS A 192 -3.98 -8.48 34.51
C LYS A 192 -4.12 -7.72 35.82
N VAL A 193 -5.21 -6.99 35.99
CA VAL A 193 -5.57 -6.39 37.27
C VAL A 193 -5.79 -7.53 38.25
N VAL A 194 -4.75 -7.89 39.00
CA VAL A 194 -4.84 -8.89 40.06
C VAL A 194 -5.73 -8.28 41.12
N ASN A 195 -6.98 -8.74 41.19
CA ASN A 195 -7.94 -8.28 42.18
C ASN A 195 -7.49 -8.76 43.57
N LEU A 196 -6.70 -7.93 44.25
CA LEU A 196 -6.14 -8.18 45.58
C LEU A 196 -7.22 -8.44 46.65
N ALA A 197 -8.48 -8.03 46.41
CA ALA A 197 -9.60 -8.33 47.29
C ALA A 197 -9.96 -9.83 47.30
N ALA A 198 -9.83 -10.53 46.16
CA ALA A 198 -10.13 -11.96 46.06
C ALA A 198 -9.07 -12.84 46.76
N ILE A 199 -7.82 -12.34 46.89
CA ILE A 199 -6.73 -13.05 47.57
C ILE A 199 -6.86 -12.91 49.10
N ARG A 200 -7.34 -11.76 49.61
CA ARG A 200 -7.57 -11.57 51.05
C ARG A 200 -8.73 -12.42 51.59
N ALA A 201 -9.79 -12.64 50.80
CA ALA A 201 -10.93 -13.48 51.19
C ALA A 201 -10.56 -14.96 51.38
N ARG A 202 -9.49 -15.46 50.74
CA ARG A 202 -9.03 -16.85 50.87
C ARG A 202 -8.07 -17.11 52.04
N ARG A 203 -7.53 -16.06 52.67
CA ARG A 203 -6.58 -16.18 53.80
C ARG A 203 -7.18 -15.94 55.19
N GLY A 204 -8.42 -15.46 55.28
CA GLY A 204 -9.10 -15.17 56.56
C GLY A 204 -10.04 -16.26 57.08
N GLY A 205 -10.16 -17.40 56.38
CA GLY A 205 -11.03 -18.52 56.78
C GLY A 205 -10.21 -19.70 57.30
N ARG A 206 -9.70 -19.62 58.53
CA ARG A 206 -9.31 -20.76 59.35
C ARG A 206 -9.60 -20.45 60.80
#